data_AF-A0A8T3KNI0-F1
#
_entry.id   AF-A0A8T3KNI0-F1
#
_cell.length_a   1.000
_cell.length_b   1.000
_cell.length_c   1.000
_cell.angle_alpha   90.00
_cell.angle_beta   90.00
_cell.angle_gamma   90.00
#
_symmetry.space_group_name_H-M   'P 1'
#
loop_
_entity.id
_entity.type
_entity.pdbx_description
1 polymer ?
#
loop_
_entity_poly.entity_id
_entity_poly.type
_entity_poly.pdbx_seq_one_letter_code
_entity_poly.pdbx_strand_id
1 'polypeptide(L)'
;MAICPICGRETRGKNRICDSPICRKELQNSWYESSIAIPEGYLSVTEFAKKRNISVQAVAKNCRAGKYPGAVQEPQSGRWYIPEDLEGTIPLAEFVRRTARMKIKATDKEWQKIVERAAATKYSVNEYLIRLGLGKSV
;
A
#
# COMPACT_ATOMS: atom_id res chain seq x y z
N MET A 1 39.18 5.48 -19.47
CA MET A 1 39.01 4.83 -18.15
C MET A 1 38.26 5.79 -17.26
N ALA A 2 37.27 5.34 -16.50
CA ALA A 2 36.53 6.20 -15.58
C ALA A 2 36.98 5.91 -14.15
N ILE A 3 36.92 6.93 -13.29
CA ILE A 3 37.26 6.81 -11.87
C ILE A 3 35.94 6.66 -11.12
N CYS A 4 35.90 5.71 -10.18
CA CYS A 4 34.74 5.50 -9.33
C CYS A 4 34.56 6.72 -8.41
N PRO A 5 33.39 7.38 -8.41
CA PRO A 5 33.15 8.57 -7.59
C PRO A 5 33.09 8.26 -6.08
N ILE A 6 32.95 6.99 -5.69
CA ILE A 6 32.85 6.56 -4.29
C ILE A 6 34.23 6.19 -3.72
N CYS A 7 35.00 5.38 -4.45
CA CYS A 7 36.27 4.81 -3.97
C CYS A 7 37.53 5.42 -4.59
N GLY A 8 37.40 6.25 -5.63
CA GLY A 8 38.54 6.77 -6.40
C GLY A 8 39.30 5.73 -7.23
N ARG A 9 38.87 4.46 -7.26
CA ARG A 9 39.53 3.41 -8.08
C ARG A 9 39.06 3.45 -9.52
N GLU A 10 39.90 2.95 -10.41
CA GLU A 10 39.56 2.75 -11.82
C GLU A 10 38.40 1.75 -11.99
N THR A 11 37.45 2.11 -12.85
CA THR A 11 36.35 1.23 -13.23
C THR A 11 36.65 0.52 -14.54
N ARG A 12 36.17 -0.72 -14.66
CA ARG A 12 36.33 -1.54 -15.86
C ARG A 12 35.09 -1.44 -16.75
N GLY A 13 35.32 -1.37 -18.06
CA GLY A 13 34.25 -1.38 -19.07
C GLY A 13 33.36 -0.14 -19.04
N LYS A 14 32.05 -0.35 -19.13
CA LYS A 14 31.03 0.73 -19.14
C LYS A 14 30.60 1.19 -17.75
N ASN A 15 31.03 0.51 -16.69
CA ASN A 15 30.60 0.81 -15.32
C ASN A 15 31.21 2.13 -14.84
N ARG A 16 30.40 2.97 -14.19
CA ARG A 16 30.84 4.23 -13.55
C ARG A 16 31.22 4.06 -12.08
N ILE A 17 30.89 2.92 -11.47
CA ILE A 17 31.15 2.61 -10.06
C ILE A 17 31.96 1.30 -9.99
N CYS A 18 32.92 1.23 -9.06
CA CYS A 18 33.78 0.07 -8.84
C CYS A 18 33.01 -1.09 -8.18
N ASP A 19 33.31 -2.34 -8.53
CA ASP A 19 32.65 -3.55 -7.98
C ASP A 19 33.02 -3.89 -6.53
N SER A 20 33.69 -2.97 -5.82
CA SER A 20 34.04 -3.12 -4.42
C SER A 20 32.80 -3.36 -3.55
N PRO A 21 32.83 -4.28 -2.57
CA PRO A 21 31.71 -4.49 -1.64
C PRO A 21 31.29 -3.21 -0.93
N ILE A 22 32.26 -2.35 -0.61
CA ILE A 22 32.02 -1.05 0.05
C ILE A 22 31.20 -0.14 -0.88
N CYS A 23 31.61 0.00 -2.14
CA CYS A 23 30.92 0.89 -3.08
C CYS A 23 29.56 0.37 -3.51
N ARG A 24 29.39 -0.96 -3.62
CA ARG A 24 28.07 -1.55 -3.83
C ARG A 24 27.15 -1.30 -2.66
N LYS A 25 27.65 -1.42 -1.43
CA LYS A 25 26.87 -1.13 -0.21
C LYS A 25 26.53 0.36 -0.10
N GLU A 26 27.48 1.24 -0.38
CA GLU A 26 27.28 2.70 -0.39
C GLU A 26 26.23 3.09 -1.44
N LEU A 27 26.33 2.54 -2.64
CA LEU A 27 25.34 2.74 -3.70
C LEU A 27 23.98 2.18 -3.31
N GLN A 28 23.93 1.03 -2.64
CA GLN A 28 22.66 0.50 -2.14
C GLN A 28 22.06 1.42 -1.06
N ASN A 29 22.90 1.94 -0.16
CA ASN A 29 22.51 2.86 0.91
C ASN A 29 22.06 4.23 0.38
N SER A 30 22.63 4.74 -0.71
CA SER A 30 22.21 6.01 -1.31
C SER A 30 20.80 5.94 -1.92
N TRP A 31 20.26 4.75 -2.12
CA TRP A 31 18.87 4.54 -2.53
C TRP A 31 17.92 4.39 -1.33
N TYR A 32 18.44 4.27 -0.11
CA TYR A 32 17.62 4.24 1.10
C TYR A 32 17.13 5.63 1.48
N GLU A 33 15.86 5.66 1.87
CA GLU A 33 15.03 6.82 2.17
C GLU A 33 15.63 7.76 3.25
N SER A 34 16.49 7.24 4.13
CA SER A 34 17.17 7.99 5.19
C SER A 34 18.26 8.94 4.72
N SER A 35 18.68 8.87 3.46
CA SER A 35 19.73 9.73 2.88
C SER A 35 19.20 10.77 1.89
N ILE A 36 17.88 10.83 1.72
CA ILE A 36 17.23 11.66 0.70
C ILE A 36 16.71 12.93 1.35
N ALA A 37 17.06 14.08 0.78
CA ALA A 37 16.54 15.37 1.22
C ALA A 37 15.02 15.40 0.98
N ILE A 38 14.24 15.45 2.06
CA ILE A 38 12.80 15.66 2.00
C ILE A 38 12.59 17.19 1.91
N PRO A 39 11.80 17.69 0.95
CA PRO A 39 11.48 19.12 0.88
C PRO A 39 10.82 19.60 2.18
N GLU A 40 11.16 20.83 2.62
CA GLU A 40 10.55 21.42 3.82
C GLU A 40 9.02 21.50 3.69
N GLY A 41 8.30 21.12 4.76
CA GLY A 41 6.83 21.09 4.78
C GLY A 41 6.20 19.86 4.13
N TYR A 42 7.01 18.90 3.65
CA TYR A 42 6.55 17.63 3.11
C TYR A 42 7.01 16.45 3.98
N LEU A 43 6.23 15.38 3.94
CA LEU A 43 6.54 14.08 4.53
C LEU A 43 6.76 13.06 3.42
N SER A 44 7.67 12.12 3.67
CA SER A 44 7.77 10.93 2.85
C SER A 44 6.50 10.07 2.99
N VAL A 45 6.20 9.25 1.98
CA VAL A 45 5.10 8.25 2.04
C VAL A 45 5.20 7.41 3.29
N THR A 46 6.42 7.03 3.69
CA THR A 46 6.70 6.12 4.78
C THR A 46 6.46 6.76 6.14
N GLU A 47 6.82 8.03 6.31
CA GLU A 47 6.50 8.81 7.52
C GLU A 47 5.00 9.07 7.62
N PHE A 48 4.37 9.49 6.52
CA PHE A 48 2.93 9.72 6.47
C PHE A 48 2.15 8.42 6.78
N ALA A 49 2.60 7.29 6.22
CA ALA A 49 2.06 5.96 6.49
C ALA A 49 2.17 5.59 7.97
N LYS A 50 3.32 5.82 8.61
CA LYS A 50 3.52 5.55 10.04
C LYS A 50 2.64 6.44 10.92
N LYS A 51 2.61 7.75 10.67
CA LYS A 51 1.78 8.71 11.42
C LYS A 51 0.30 8.33 11.37
N ARG A 52 -0.20 7.92 10.21
CA ARG A 52 -1.61 7.57 10.01
C ARG A 52 -1.94 6.10 10.26
N ASN A 53 -0.93 5.28 10.56
CA ASN A 53 -1.03 3.83 10.62
C ASN A 53 -1.65 3.25 9.34
N ILE A 54 -1.31 3.76 8.15
CA ILE A 54 -1.83 3.28 6.85
C ILE A 54 -0.68 2.57 6.11
N SER A 55 -0.96 1.54 5.31
CA SER A 55 0.09 0.94 4.48
C SER A 55 0.66 1.92 3.44
N VAL A 56 1.97 1.90 3.23
CA VAL A 56 2.69 2.68 2.20
C VAL A 56 2.01 2.55 0.82
N GLN A 57 1.57 1.34 0.47
CA GLN A 57 0.86 1.08 -0.79
C GLN A 57 -0.47 1.82 -0.89
N ALA A 58 -1.24 1.86 0.21
CA ALA A 58 -2.50 2.59 0.25
C ALA A 58 -2.28 4.10 0.17
N VAL A 59 -1.23 4.62 0.81
CA VAL A 59 -0.83 6.02 0.69
C VAL A 59 -0.49 6.36 -0.77
N ALA A 60 0.38 5.58 -1.42
CA ALA A 60 0.72 5.79 -2.83
C ALA A 60 -0.50 5.67 -3.76
N LYS A 61 -1.43 4.76 -3.48
CA LYS A 61 -2.70 4.66 -4.22
C LYS A 61 -3.56 5.92 -4.05
N ASN A 62 -3.64 6.44 -2.83
CA ASN A 62 -4.39 7.66 -2.53
C ASN A 62 -3.76 8.91 -3.19
N CYS A 63 -2.43 9.00 -3.26
CA CYS A 63 -1.74 10.05 -4.02
C CYS A 63 -2.14 10.00 -5.50
N ARG A 64 -2.06 8.82 -6.15
CA ARG A 64 -2.47 8.65 -7.56
C ARG A 64 -3.93 8.97 -7.80
N ALA A 65 -4.79 8.72 -6.82
CA ALA A 65 -6.21 9.03 -6.88
C ALA A 65 -6.53 10.51 -6.56
N GLY A 66 -5.52 11.34 -6.27
CA GLY A 66 -5.72 12.76 -5.94
C GLY A 66 -6.37 13.01 -4.58
N LYS A 67 -6.36 12.03 -3.67
CA LYS A 67 -6.97 12.17 -2.34
C LYS A 67 -6.16 13.02 -1.37
N TYR A 68 -4.89 13.27 -1.68
CA TYR A 68 -3.98 14.09 -0.90
C TYR A 68 -3.66 15.36 -1.70
N PRO A 69 -4.41 16.46 -1.49
CA PRO A 69 -4.20 17.69 -2.24
C PRO A 69 -2.80 18.25 -1.95
N GLY A 70 -2.09 18.64 -2.99
CA GLY A 70 -0.70 19.09 -2.87
C GLY A 70 0.34 17.98 -2.78
N ALA A 71 -0.03 16.70 -2.89
CA ALA A 71 0.95 15.63 -3.01
C ALA A 71 1.71 15.74 -4.35
N VAL A 72 3.03 15.74 -4.30
CA VAL A 72 3.91 15.87 -5.47
C VAL A 72 4.67 14.57 -5.68
N GLN A 73 4.80 14.16 -6.94
CA GLN A 73 5.65 13.04 -7.32
C GLN A 73 6.99 13.56 -7.83
N GLU A 74 8.09 13.02 -7.31
CA GLU A 74 9.41 13.29 -7.85
C GLU A 74 9.59 12.62 -9.21
N PRO A 75 9.94 13.36 -10.27
CA PRO A 75 10.04 12.81 -11.62
C PRO A 75 11.19 11.81 -11.80
N GLN A 76 12.26 11.92 -11.01
CA GLN A 76 13.43 11.05 -11.14
C GLN A 76 13.26 9.71 -10.40
N SER A 77 12.82 9.73 -9.15
CA SER A 77 12.66 8.50 -8.36
C SER A 77 11.26 7.91 -8.40
N GLY A 78 10.26 8.68 -8.83
CA GLY A 78 8.84 8.31 -8.77
C GLY A 78 8.27 8.29 -7.35
N ARG A 79 9.00 8.79 -6.35
CA ARG A 79 8.55 8.88 -4.95
C ARG A 79 7.51 9.97 -4.78
N TRP A 80 6.63 9.80 -3.80
CA TRP A 80 5.62 10.78 -3.46
C TRP A 80 6.01 11.55 -2.19
N TYR A 81 5.78 12.86 -2.23
CA TYR A 81 5.92 13.76 -1.10
C TYR A 81 4.54 14.31 -0.76
N ILE A 82 4.17 14.26 0.51
CA ILE A 82 2.82 14.59 0.98
C ILE A 82 2.94 15.79 1.93
N PRO A 83 2.21 16.90 1.72
CA PRO A 83 2.24 18.03 2.63
C PRO A 83 1.90 17.63 4.06
N GLU A 84 2.66 18.14 5.03
CA GLU A 84 2.44 17.85 6.46
C GLU A 84 1.09 18.40 6.97
N ASP A 85 0.66 19.55 6.43
CA ASP A 85 -0.57 20.27 6.82
C ASP A 85 -1.88 19.52 6.54
N LEU A 86 -1.83 18.43 5.76
CA LEU A 86 -2.97 17.54 5.51
C LEU A 86 -3.44 16.76 6.77
N GLU A 87 -2.88 17.07 7.93
CA GLU A 87 -3.16 16.43 9.21
C GLU A 87 -4.65 16.53 9.62
N GLY A 88 -5.36 17.60 9.25
CA GLY A 88 -6.74 17.86 9.70
C GLY A 88 -7.89 17.37 8.80
N THR A 89 -7.68 17.16 7.50
CA THR A 89 -8.78 17.04 6.52
C THR A 89 -9.15 15.61 6.14
N ILE A 90 -8.28 14.64 6.37
CA ILE A 90 -8.52 13.25 5.96
C ILE A 90 -8.87 12.44 7.21
N PRO A 91 -10.09 11.87 7.31
CA PRO A 91 -10.42 10.99 8.42
C PRO A 91 -9.44 9.81 8.43
N LEU A 92 -8.92 9.45 9.62
CA LEU A 92 -8.14 8.23 9.75
C LEU A 92 -8.96 7.09 9.15
N ALA A 93 -8.36 6.35 8.22
CA ALA A 93 -9.02 5.19 7.65
C ALA A 93 -9.25 4.22 8.81
N GLU A 94 -10.48 4.16 9.33
CA GLU A 94 -10.88 3.07 10.18
C GLU A 94 -10.63 1.80 9.36
N PHE A 95 -9.72 0.98 9.85
CA PHE A 95 -9.49 -0.32 9.27
C PHE A 95 -10.78 -1.13 9.44
N VAL A 96 -11.68 -1.03 8.48
CA VAL A 96 -12.74 -2.01 8.32
C VAL A 96 -12.01 -3.30 7.96
N ARG A 97 -11.66 -4.09 9.00
CA ARG A 97 -11.16 -5.44 8.82
C ARG A 97 -12.21 -6.14 7.99
N ARG A 98 -11.91 -6.41 6.73
CA ARG A 98 -12.78 -7.24 5.89
C ARG A 98 -12.88 -8.56 6.63
N THR A 99 -14.05 -8.84 7.20
CA THR A 99 -14.32 -10.13 7.82
C THR A 99 -14.06 -11.19 6.75
N ALA A 100 -13.35 -12.25 7.11
CA ALA A 100 -13.05 -13.31 6.16
C ALA A 100 -14.36 -13.76 5.49
N ARG A 101 -14.38 -13.83 4.16
CA ARG A 101 -15.55 -14.34 3.43
C ARG A 101 -15.89 -15.72 3.99
N MET A 102 -17.13 -15.90 4.45
CA MET A 102 -17.61 -17.19 4.90
C MET A 102 -17.52 -18.18 3.73
N LYS A 103 -16.73 -19.23 3.88
CA LYS A 103 -16.62 -20.29 2.87
C LYS A 103 -17.82 -21.23 3.06
N ILE A 104 -18.84 -21.07 2.23
CA ILE A 104 -19.96 -22.02 2.18
C ILE A 104 -19.48 -23.22 1.38
N LYS A 105 -19.27 -24.35 2.05
CA LYS A 105 -19.05 -25.64 1.40
C LYS A 105 -20.40 -26.33 1.30
N ALA A 106 -21.04 -26.23 0.13
CA ALA A 106 -22.30 -26.90 -0.16
C ALA A 106 -22.18 -27.60 -1.51
N THR A 107 -22.72 -28.82 -1.60
CA THR A 107 -22.96 -29.50 -2.88
C THR A 107 -24.12 -28.84 -3.63
N ASP A 108 -24.29 -29.07 -4.93
CA ASP A 108 -25.36 -28.45 -5.72
C ASP A 108 -26.77 -28.69 -5.15
N LYS A 109 -27.02 -29.91 -4.63
CA LYS A 109 -28.29 -30.27 -3.99
C LYS A 109 -28.52 -29.52 -2.68
N GLU A 110 -27.46 -29.30 -1.90
CA GLU A 110 -27.54 -28.52 -0.66
C GLU A 110 -27.72 -27.02 -0.96
N TRP A 111 -27.08 -26.54 -2.02
CA TRP A 111 -27.23 -25.16 -2.47
C TRP A 111 -28.65 -24.86 -2.94
N GLN A 112 -29.27 -25.76 -3.71
CA GLN A 112 -30.68 -25.62 -4.11
C GLN A 112 -31.61 -25.50 -2.90
N LYS A 113 -31.44 -26.34 -1.88
CA LYS A 113 -32.22 -26.25 -0.63
C LYS A 113 -32.03 -24.92 0.09
N ILE A 114 -30.81 -24.36 0.07
CA ILE A 114 -30.53 -23.05 0.66
C ILE A 114 -31.27 -21.95 -0.12
N VAL A 115 -31.26 -22.00 -1.46
CA VAL A 115 -31.95 -21.03 -2.30
C VAL A 115 -33.47 -21.12 -2.13
N GLU A 116 -34.04 -22.33 -2.05
CA GLU A 116 -35.46 -22.54 -1.79
C GLU A 116 -35.88 -21.98 -0.41
N ARG A 117 -35.08 -22.24 0.63
CA ARG A 117 -35.31 -21.67 1.96
C ARG A 117 -35.20 -20.16 1.97
N ALA A 118 -34.25 -19.58 1.25
CA ALA A 118 -34.13 -18.14 1.10
C ALA A 118 -35.34 -17.56 0.35
N ALA A 119 -35.83 -18.22 -0.70
CA ALA A 119 -37.01 -17.80 -1.45
C ALA A 119 -38.32 -17.88 -0.64
N ALA A 120 -38.38 -18.78 0.35
CA ALA A 120 -39.46 -18.83 1.33
C ALA A 120 -39.42 -17.66 2.33
N THR A 121 -38.29 -16.96 2.44
CA THR A 121 -38.16 -15.74 3.25
C THR A 121 -38.32 -14.49 2.40
N LYS A 122 -38.42 -13.33 3.05
CA LYS A 122 -38.45 -12.03 2.38
C LYS A 122 -37.05 -11.58 1.88
N TYR A 123 -35.99 -12.30 2.23
CA TYR A 123 -34.62 -11.86 2.01
C TYR A 123 -34.01 -12.38 0.70
N SER A 124 -33.11 -11.61 0.11
CA SER A 124 -32.26 -12.11 -0.97
C SER A 124 -31.38 -13.26 -0.48
N VAL A 125 -30.97 -14.18 -1.37
CA VAL A 125 -30.10 -15.32 -1.01
C VAL A 125 -28.83 -14.85 -0.28
N ASN A 126 -28.23 -13.74 -0.72
CA ASN A 126 -27.04 -13.18 -0.08
C ASN A 126 -27.34 -12.66 1.34
N GLU A 127 -28.45 -11.96 1.54
CA GLU A 127 -28.83 -11.47 2.87
C GLU A 127 -29.22 -12.61 3.81
N TYR A 128 -29.93 -13.62 3.30
CA TYR A 128 -30.26 -14.86 4.02
C TYR A 128 -29.00 -15.53 4.56
N LEU A 129 -27.97 -15.70 3.70
CA LEU A 129 -26.69 -16.30 4.07
C LEU A 129 -25.91 -15.47 5.09
N ILE A 130 -25.93 -14.14 4.94
CA ILE A 130 -25.29 -13.24 5.91
C ILE A 130 -25.97 -13.36 7.28
N ARG A 131 -27.31 -13.38 7.32
CA ARG A 131 -28.08 -13.52 8.56
C ARG A 131 -27.82 -14.87 9.23
N LEU A 132 -27.82 -15.95 8.46
CA LEU A 132 -27.52 -17.29 8.94
C LEU A 132 -26.09 -17.40 9.50
N GLY A 133 -25.11 -16.82 8.81
CA GLY A 133 -23.71 -16.76 9.29
C GLY A 133 -23.50 -15.88 10.52
N LEU A 134 -24.36 -14.88 10.73
CA LEU A 134 -24.36 -14.00 11.91
C LEU A 134 -25.27 -14.50 13.04
N GLY A 135 -25.95 -15.65 12.89
CA GLY A 135 -26.90 -16.18 13.88
C GLY A 135 -28.15 -15.31 14.10
N LYS A 136 -28.49 -14.46 13.13
CA LYS A 136 -29.67 -13.58 13.18
C LYS A 136 -30.90 -14.32 12.68
N SER A 137 -32.09 -13.87 13.10
CA SER A 137 -33.36 -14.44 12.61
C SER A 137 -33.49 -14.25 11.10
N VAL A 138 -33.94 -15.33 10.45
CA VAL A 138 -34.06 -15.48 9.00
C VAL A 138 -35.50 -15.74 8.63
#